data_AF-A0A0T7LTH0-F1
#
_entry.id   AF-A0A0T7LTH0-F1
#
_cell.length_a   1.000
_cell.length_b   1.000
_cell.length_c   1.000
_cell.angle_alpha   90.00
_cell.angle_beta   90.00
_cell.angle_gamma   90.00
#
_symmetry.space_group_name_H-M   'P 1'
#
loop_
_entity.id
_entity.type
_entity.pdbx_description
1 polymer ?
#
loop_
_entity_poly.entity_id
_entity_poly.type
_entity_poly.pdbx_seq_one_letter_code
_entity_poly.pdbx_strand_id
1 'polypeptide(L)'
;METTNVALPTGDRLQIPTGAETLRFKGYLIMSRNSSHDYADFADLVDTMAPETAAAVLAGMDRYYSCQAPGRQWMATQLVGRLADPQPSDLGDQSPGADAQAKWEEVRRRCLSVAVAMLEEAR
;
A
#
# COMPACT_ATOMS: atom_id res chain seq x y z
N MET A 1 6.30 -14.86 5.53
CA MET A 1 5.81 -14.55 4.17
C MET A 1 4.63 -15.45 3.88
N GLU A 2 3.45 -14.89 3.60
CA GLU A 2 2.24 -15.66 3.28
C GLU A 2 2.11 -15.91 1.76
N THR A 3 2.01 -17.18 1.36
CA THR A 3 2.02 -17.60 -0.05
C THR A 3 0.79 -18.44 -0.43
N THR A 4 0.44 -18.42 -1.71
CA THR A 4 -0.57 -19.30 -2.33
C THR A 4 0.00 -20.01 -3.57
N ASN A 5 -0.65 -21.07 -4.03
CA ASN A 5 -0.25 -21.81 -5.23
C ASN A 5 -1.25 -21.57 -6.36
N VAL A 6 -0.75 -21.23 -7.55
CA VAL A 6 -1.55 -21.03 -8.76
C VAL A 6 -1.11 -22.03 -9.83
N ALA A 7 -2.09 -22.69 -10.47
CA ALA A 7 -1.84 -23.55 -11.63
C ALA A 7 -1.77 -22.69 -12.89
N LEU A 8 -0.72 -22.88 -13.69
CA LEU A 8 -0.56 -22.21 -14.98
C LEU A 8 -1.27 -22.99 -16.09
N PRO A 9 -1.64 -22.32 -17.20
CA PRO A 9 -2.14 -23.00 -18.41
C PRO A 9 -1.15 -24.03 -18.98
N THR A 10 0.14 -23.93 -18.65
CA THR A 10 1.19 -24.90 -19.04
C THR A 10 1.14 -26.20 -18.24
N GLY A 11 0.37 -26.25 -17.14
CA GLY A 11 0.33 -27.37 -16.19
C GLY A 11 1.27 -27.23 -15.00
N ASP A 12 2.18 -26.24 -15.03
CA ASP A 12 3.08 -25.96 -13.91
C ASP A 12 2.33 -25.33 -12.72
N ARG A 13 2.92 -25.43 -11.52
CA ARG A 13 2.41 -24.75 -10.32
C ARG A 13 3.42 -23.71 -9.84
N LEU A 14 2.95 -22.47 -9.67
CA LEU A 14 3.74 -21.40 -9.08
C LEU A 14 3.28 -21.11 -7.67
N GLN A 15 4.24 -21.01 -6.75
CA GLN A 15 4.03 -20.45 -5.42
C GLN A 15 4.27 -18.94 -5.50
N ILE A 16 3.25 -18.15 -5.18
CA ILE A 16 3.26 -16.67 -5.24
C ILE A 16 2.86 -16.09 -3.89
N PRO A 17 3.21 -14.83 -3.56
CA PRO A 17 2.62 -14.16 -2.41
C PRO A 17 1.10 -14.09 -2.54
N THR A 18 0.40 -14.16 -1.41
CA THR A 18 -1.04 -13.85 -1.39
C THR A 18 -1.29 -12.39 -1.76
N GLY A 19 -2.53 -12.05 -2.14
CA GLY A 19 -2.92 -10.64 -2.33
C GLY A 19 -2.70 -9.82 -1.05
N ALA A 20 -3.05 -10.38 0.11
CA ALA A 20 -2.83 -9.75 1.41
C ALA A 20 -1.33 -9.52 1.72
N GLU A 21 -0.48 -10.51 1.43
CA GLU A 21 0.98 -10.34 1.57
C GLU A 21 1.52 -9.26 0.65
N THR A 22 1.10 -9.28 -0.62
CA THR A 22 1.53 -8.28 -1.62
C THR A 22 1.13 -6.87 -1.17
N LEU A 23 -0.08 -6.70 -0.65
CA LEU A 23 -0.57 -5.41 -0.17
C LEU A 23 0.22 -4.91 1.05
N ARG A 24 0.44 -5.76 2.06
CA ARG A 24 1.25 -5.38 3.24
C ARG A 24 2.68 -5.06 2.84
N PHE A 25 3.25 -5.81 1.88
CA PHE A 25 4.58 -5.52 1.36
C PHE A 25 4.65 -4.15 0.66
N LYS A 26 3.63 -3.78 -0.15
CA LYS A 26 3.55 -2.44 -0.74
C LYS A 26 3.44 -1.34 0.32
N GLY A 27 2.62 -1.55 1.36
CA GLY A 27 2.57 -0.65 2.52
C GLY A 27 3.94 -0.49 3.20
N TYR A 28 4.69 -1.58 3.35
CA TYR A 28 6.05 -1.55 3.91
C TYR A 28 7.03 -0.76 3.01
N LEU A 29 6.91 -0.89 1.69
CA LEU A 29 7.75 -0.13 0.75
C LEU A 29 7.45 1.37 0.79
N ILE A 30 6.18 1.77 0.88
CA ILE A 30 5.80 3.18 1.12
C ILE A 30 6.47 3.70 2.39
N MET A 31 6.44 2.93 3.47
CA MET A 31 7.07 3.32 4.74
C MET A 31 8.61 3.42 4.66
N SER A 32 9.24 2.54 3.87
CA SER A 32 10.70 2.39 3.83
C SER A 32 11.39 3.27 2.79
N ARG A 33 10.75 3.46 1.63
CA ARG A 33 11.30 4.17 0.46
C ARG A 33 10.58 5.48 0.19
N ASN A 34 9.25 5.49 0.33
CA ASN A 34 8.39 6.65 0.12
C ASN A 34 8.57 7.29 -1.27
N SER A 35 8.61 6.51 -2.35
CA SER A 35 8.68 7.05 -3.72
C SER A 35 7.32 7.16 -4.39
N SER A 36 7.20 8.01 -5.41
CA SER A 36 6.00 8.21 -6.23
C SER A 36 5.53 6.90 -6.87
N HIS A 37 6.48 6.07 -7.30
CA HIS A 37 6.24 4.73 -7.83
C HIS A 37 5.64 3.79 -6.77
N ASP A 38 6.09 3.84 -5.52
CA ASP A 38 5.53 2.98 -4.46
C ASP A 38 4.04 3.30 -4.23
N TYR A 39 3.65 4.58 -4.27
CA TYR A 39 2.25 4.99 -4.18
C TYR A 39 1.45 4.61 -5.43
N ALA A 40 2.01 4.76 -6.63
CA ALA A 40 1.33 4.38 -7.86
C ALA A 40 1.03 2.87 -7.90
N ASP A 41 2.02 2.03 -7.60
CA ASP A 41 1.84 0.57 -7.52
C ASP A 41 0.82 0.16 -6.45
N PHE A 42 0.84 0.84 -5.31
CA PHE A 42 -0.14 0.60 -4.25
C PHE A 42 -1.54 0.97 -4.71
N ALA A 43 -1.71 2.12 -5.35
CA ALA A 43 -2.99 2.58 -5.88
C ALA A 43 -3.54 1.64 -6.97
N ASP A 44 -2.69 1.15 -7.86
CA ASP A 44 -3.08 0.17 -8.89
C ASP A 44 -3.48 -1.18 -8.27
N LEU A 45 -2.78 -1.63 -7.23
CA LEU A 45 -3.16 -2.82 -6.48
C LEU A 45 -4.52 -2.65 -5.80
N VAL A 46 -4.73 -1.50 -5.14
CA VAL A 46 -5.99 -1.17 -4.47
C VAL A 46 -7.13 -1.06 -5.47
N ASP A 47 -6.90 -0.62 -6.71
CA ASP A 47 -7.93 -0.55 -7.77
C ASP A 47 -8.53 -1.93 -8.12
N THR A 48 -7.81 -3.00 -7.79
CA THR A 48 -8.29 -4.38 -7.97
C THR A 48 -9.13 -4.91 -6.80
N MET A 49 -9.34 -4.12 -5.74
CA MET A 49 -10.06 -4.52 -4.54
C MET A 49 -10.87 -3.36 -3.91
N ALA A 50 -11.76 -3.69 -2.99
CA ALA A 50 -12.47 -2.65 -2.23
C ALA A 50 -11.52 -1.99 -1.20
N PRO A 51 -11.59 -0.67 -0.95
CA PRO A 51 -10.77 0.01 0.06
C PRO A 51 -10.88 -0.61 1.46
N GLU A 52 -12.04 -1.14 1.83
CA GLU A 52 -12.30 -1.80 3.10
C GLU A 52 -11.52 -3.11 3.23
N THR A 53 -11.43 -3.87 2.13
CA THR A 53 -10.59 -5.07 2.06
C THR A 53 -9.12 -4.71 2.26
N ALA A 54 -8.66 -3.62 1.63
CA ALA A 54 -7.30 -3.14 1.80
C ALA A 54 -7.04 -2.70 3.25
N ALA A 55 -7.98 -1.97 3.86
CA ALA A 55 -7.90 -1.53 5.24
C ALA A 55 -7.81 -2.69 6.22
N ALA A 56 -8.67 -3.71 6.08
CA ALA A 56 -8.66 -4.90 6.94
C ALA A 56 -7.31 -5.64 6.89
N VAL A 57 -6.71 -5.75 5.70
CA VAL A 57 -5.38 -6.36 5.52
C VAL A 57 -4.29 -5.52 6.19
N LEU A 58 -4.30 -4.20 5.98
CA LEU A 58 -3.28 -3.27 6.48
C LEU A 58 -3.40 -3.02 7.99
N ALA A 59 -4.58 -3.16 8.59
CA ALA A 59 -4.75 -3.15 10.04
C ALA A 59 -3.93 -4.27 10.71
N GLY A 60 -3.76 -5.41 10.03
CA GLY A 60 -2.92 -6.52 10.49
C GLY A 60 -1.42 -6.36 10.21
N MET A 61 -0.98 -5.27 9.58
CA MET A 61 0.40 -5.10 9.10
C MET A 61 1.45 -5.23 10.21
N ASP A 62 1.14 -4.74 11.42
CA ASP A 62 2.06 -4.79 12.57
C ASP A 62 2.45 -6.21 12.97
N ARG A 63 1.59 -7.21 12.71
CA ARG A 63 1.90 -8.62 12.99
C ARG A 63 3.02 -9.17 12.08
N TYR A 64 3.17 -8.60 10.88
CA TYR A 64 4.07 -9.12 9.84
C TYR A 64 5.30 -8.25 9.63
N TYR A 65 5.17 -6.93 9.78
CA TYR A 65 6.20 -5.94 9.42
C TYR A 65 6.63 -5.04 10.60
N SER A 66 6.48 -5.45 11.85
CA SER A 66 7.00 -4.70 13.00
C SER A 66 8.54 -4.72 13.08
N CYS A 67 9.19 -3.56 13.06
CA CYS A 67 10.62 -3.45 13.36
C CYS A 67 10.90 -3.63 14.86
N GLN A 68 11.89 -4.46 15.20
CA GLN A 68 12.25 -4.91 16.57
C GLN A 68 12.84 -3.84 17.51
N ALA A 69 12.73 -2.54 17.19
CA ALA A 69 13.25 -1.51 18.08
C ALA A 69 12.25 -1.22 19.22
N PRO A 70 12.69 -1.27 20.49
CA PRO A 70 11.83 -0.95 21.61
C PRO A 70 11.45 0.53 21.53
N GLY A 71 10.16 0.81 21.31
CA GLY A 71 9.59 2.17 21.41
C GLY A 71 8.89 2.73 20.16
N ARG A 72 8.87 2.03 19.02
CA ARG A 72 8.15 2.49 17.82
C ARG A 72 7.41 1.35 17.12
N GLN A 73 6.39 0.83 17.79
CA GLN A 73 5.29 0.14 17.13
C GLN A 73 4.28 1.27 16.82
N TRP A 74 3.85 1.54 15.58
CA TRP A 74 2.72 0.92 14.89
C TRP A 74 2.83 1.28 13.39
N MET A 75 3.28 0.35 12.54
CA MET A 75 3.39 0.54 11.09
C MET A 75 2.03 0.86 10.49
N ALA A 76 0.98 0.16 10.91
CA ALA A 76 -0.39 0.42 10.44
C ALA A 76 -0.80 1.88 10.70
N THR A 77 -0.60 2.39 11.91
CA THR A 77 -0.96 3.77 12.28
C THR A 77 -0.14 4.82 11.52
N GLN A 78 1.16 4.60 11.34
CA GLN A 78 1.97 5.55 10.56
C GLN A 78 1.65 5.49 9.07
N LEU A 79 1.29 4.31 8.56
CA LEU A 79 0.87 4.14 7.17
C LEU A 79 -0.40 4.93 6.87
N VAL A 80 -1.37 4.98 7.79
CA VAL A 80 -2.57 5.85 7.65
C VAL A 80 -2.15 7.29 7.35
N GLY A 81 -1.20 7.85 8.10
CA GLY A 81 -0.71 9.20 7.87
C GLY A 81 -0.06 9.39 6.50
N ARG A 82 0.77 8.42 6.08
CA ARG A 82 1.41 8.44 4.74
C ARG A 82 0.40 8.35 3.59
N LEU A 83 -0.67 7.58 3.75
CA LEU A 83 -1.70 7.41 2.74
C LEU A 83 -2.69 8.58 2.69
N ALA A 84 -2.96 9.22 3.84
CA ALA A 84 -3.84 10.38 3.92
C ALA A 84 -3.26 11.62 3.25
N ASP A 85 -1.93 11.80 3.32
CA ASP A 85 -1.21 12.88 2.63
C ASP A 85 0.08 12.34 1.97
N PRO A 86 -0.02 11.77 0.75
CA PRO A 86 1.14 11.23 0.04
C PRO A 86 2.17 12.33 -0.32
N GLN A 87 3.32 12.27 0.34
CA GLN A 87 4.48 13.16 0.12
C GLN A 87 5.71 12.33 -0.28
N PRO A 88 5.80 11.83 -1.53
CA PRO A 88 6.92 11.01 -1.96
C PRO A 88 8.22 11.82 -2.09
N SER A 89 9.35 11.19 -1.82
CA SER A 89 10.67 11.83 -1.75
C SER A 89 11.27 12.23 -3.10
N ASP A 90 10.74 11.69 -4.20
CA ASP A 90 11.22 11.86 -5.57
C ASP A 90 10.33 12.79 -6.43
N LEU A 91 9.19 13.23 -5.91
CA LEU A 91 8.45 14.35 -6.52
C LEU A 91 9.18 15.66 -6.14
N GLY A 92 10.03 16.14 -7.04
CA GLY A 92 10.62 17.47 -6.90
C GLY A 92 9.62 18.60 -7.17
N ASP A 93 10.06 19.85 -7.00
CA ASP A 93 9.24 21.07 -7.18
C ASP A 93 8.83 21.35 -8.64
N GLN A 94 9.21 20.49 -9.58
CA GLN A 94 8.89 20.66 -10.99
C GLN A 94 7.43 20.30 -11.23
N SER A 95 6.64 21.25 -11.73
CA SER A 95 5.25 21.01 -12.10
C SER A 95 5.19 19.95 -13.21
N PRO A 96 4.60 18.77 -12.95
CA PRO A 96 4.41 17.78 -14.00
C PRO A 96 3.44 18.32 -15.07
N GLY A 97 3.49 17.75 -16.28
CA GLY A 97 2.49 18.04 -17.31
C GLY A 97 1.08 17.66 -16.81
N ALA A 98 0.03 18.27 -17.40
CA ALA A 98 -1.36 18.11 -16.95
C ALA A 98 -1.80 16.64 -16.79
N ASP A 99 -1.42 15.77 -17.73
CA ASP A 99 -1.74 14.33 -17.65
C ASP A 99 -1.07 13.62 -16.46
N ALA A 100 0.17 13.98 -16.16
CA ALA A 100 0.90 13.41 -15.03
C ALA A 100 0.36 13.93 -13.69
N GLN A 101 -0.09 15.20 -13.66
CA GLN A 101 -0.80 15.76 -12.52
C GLN A 101 -2.13 15.05 -12.26
N ALA A 102 -2.95 14.84 -13.29
CA ALA A 102 -4.23 14.14 -13.16
C ALA A 102 -4.06 12.69 -12.67
N LYS A 103 -3.05 11.97 -13.19
CA LYS A 103 -2.70 10.62 -12.70
C LYS A 103 -2.30 10.63 -11.23
N TRP A 104 -1.51 11.62 -10.82
CA TRP A 104 -1.08 11.73 -9.44
C TRP A 104 -2.23 12.07 -8.48
N GLU A 105 -3.19 12.90 -8.91
CA GLU A 105 -4.42 13.15 -8.15
C GLU A 105 -5.25 11.89 -7.96
N GLU A 106 -5.34 11.04 -8.97
CA GLU A 106 -6.02 9.74 -8.86
C GLU A 106 -5.32 8.80 -7.87
N VAL A 107 -3.98 8.75 -7.90
CA VAL A 107 -3.18 8.00 -6.91
C VAL A 107 -3.46 8.50 -5.49
N ARG A 108 -3.45 9.83 -5.28
CA ARG A 108 -3.78 10.44 -3.97
C ARG A 108 -5.18 10.09 -3.51
N ARG A 109 -6.17 10.17 -4.41
CA ARG A 109 -7.58 9.84 -4.12
C ARG A 109 -7.73 8.39 -3.64
N ARG A 110 -7.06 7.45 -4.30
CA ARG A 110 -7.07 6.03 -3.91
C ARG A 110 -6.39 5.79 -2.56
N CYS A 111 -5.22 6.41 -2.33
CA CYS A 111 -4.53 6.34 -1.04
C CYS A 111 -5.39 6.87 0.11
N LEU A 112 -6.01 8.04 -0.09
CA LEU A 112 -6.91 8.64 0.90
C LEU A 112 -8.10 7.75 1.22
N SER A 113 -8.69 7.10 0.20
CA SER A 113 -9.83 6.18 0.41
C SER A 113 -9.47 5.02 1.34
N VAL A 114 -8.26 4.45 1.19
CA VAL A 114 -7.77 3.40 2.10
C VAL A 114 -7.46 3.96 3.48
N ALA A 115 -6.85 5.14 3.59
CA ALA A 115 -6.57 5.78 4.87
C ALA A 115 -7.85 6.02 5.69
N VAL A 116 -8.91 6.49 5.03
CA VAL A 116 -10.24 6.67 5.64
C VAL A 116 -10.79 5.32 6.11
N ALA A 117 -10.80 4.31 5.26
CA ALA A 117 -11.30 2.97 5.62
C ALA A 117 -10.52 2.35 6.80
N MET A 118 -9.20 2.56 6.87
CA MET A 118 -8.38 2.11 8.02
C MET A 118 -8.75 2.83 9.32
N LEU A 119 -9.13 4.10 9.27
CA LEU A 119 -9.59 4.85 10.45
C LEU A 119 -11.00 4.45 10.89
N GLU A 120 -11.86 4.06 9.94
CA GLU A 120 -13.21 3.58 10.22
C GLU A 120 -13.21 2.17 10.84
N GLU A 121 -12.33 1.27 10.38
CA GLU A 121 -12.16 -0.08 10.97
C GLU A 121 -11.60 -0.04 12.41
N ALA A 122 -10.85 1.00 12.77
CA ALA A 122 -10.24 1.14 14.10
C ALA A 122 -11.21 1.67 15.18
N ARG A 123 -12.47 1.95 14.82
CA ARG A 123 -13.47 2.62 15.66
C ARG A 123 -14.41 1.63 16.34
#